data_AF-A0A8S1QZU2-F1
#
_entry.id   AF-A0A8S1QZU2-F1
#
_cell.length_a   1.000
_cell.length_b   1.000
_cell.length_c   1.000
_cell.angle_alpha   90.00
_cell.angle_beta   90.00
_cell.angle_gamma   90.00
#
_symmetry.space_group_name_H-M   'P 1'
#
loop_
_entity.id
_entity.type
_entity.pdbx_description
1 polymer ?
#
loop_
_entity_poly.entity_id
_entity_poly.type
_entity_poly.pdbx_seq_one_letter_code
_entity_poly.pdbx_strand_id
1 'polypeptide(L)'
;MEQQPYLMNKSNLQVNVECYYVIKIGIYEIKHTIRCLVPLIGAAAHLSDEYVNQHIQDIKTATVLFSEVYFLYPRAELTKKIYKIASESGVNTCLTLSSVNAVSDKFNDILAVLPYVDFLFGHEEEVEQFAKNLKLEGDLAQVMQQIAAYEKRVVVCTQGKKPTLIAKKNEVITVEVQLVDVSKIVGTNSAGDSFCGGFIAELLNGPDLIKCAKAGNYSASQTIQHEGSTIPKYVPEKSW
;
A
#
# COMPACT_ATOMS: atom_id res chain seq x y z
N MET A 1 -24.78 -21.66 38.58
CA MET A 1 -24.76 -22.92 37.81
C MET A 1 -25.75 -22.74 36.67
N GLU A 2 -25.46 -22.85 35.38
CA GLU A 2 -24.29 -23.21 34.59
C GLU A 2 -24.52 -22.66 33.15
N GLN A 3 -23.43 -22.17 32.56
CA GLN A 3 -22.98 -22.13 31.15
C GLN A 3 -23.94 -22.36 29.95
N GLN A 4 -24.08 -21.31 29.12
CA GLN A 4 -23.77 -21.13 27.66
C GLN A 4 -24.13 -22.22 26.59
N PRO A 5 -24.36 -21.87 25.29
CA PRO A 5 -23.40 -21.10 24.47
C PRO A 5 -23.92 -20.14 23.37
N TYR A 6 -23.06 -19.12 23.13
CA TYR A 6 -22.66 -18.52 21.85
C TYR A 6 -23.68 -18.38 20.69
N LEU A 7 -24.18 -17.16 20.51
CA LEU A 7 -24.54 -16.62 19.21
C LEU A 7 -23.79 -15.29 19.04
N MET A 8 -22.60 -15.33 18.43
CA MET A 8 -21.95 -14.11 17.95
C MET A 8 -22.76 -13.58 16.76
N ASN A 9 -23.51 -12.52 17.02
CA ASN A 9 -24.22 -11.77 16.00
C ASN A 9 -23.19 -11.00 15.15
N LYS A 10 -22.99 -11.41 13.90
CA LYS A 10 -22.25 -10.65 12.89
C LYS A 10 -23.09 -9.43 12.49
N SER A 11 -23.15 -8.41 13.33
CA SER A 11 -23.80 -7.14 13.01
C SER A 11 -22.76 -6.08 12.69
N ASN A 12 -22.68 -5.75 11.39
CA ASN A 12 -22.34 -4.43 10.85
C ASN A 12 -21.14 -3.71 11.48
N LEU A 13 -19.93 -4.10 11.07
CA LEU A 13 -18.83 -3.13 10.99
C LEU A 13 -19.17 -2.16 9.85
N GLN A 14 -19.87 -1.06 10.17
CA GLN A 14 -19.82 0.14 9.33
C GLN A 14 -18.41 0.71 9.46
N VAL A 15 -17.50 0.27 8.59
CA VAL A 15 -16.26 0.99 8.37
C VAL A 15 -16.66 2.28 7.64
N ASN A 16 -16.72 3.39 8.37
CA ASN A 16 -16.76 4.71 7.74
C ASN A 16 -15.40 4.92 7.06
N VAL A 17 -15.33 4.58 5.77
CA VAL A 17 -14.17 4.87 4.94
C VAL A 17 -14.32 6.32 4.47
N GLU A 18 -13.74 7.27 5.19
CA GLU A 18 -13.54 8.61 4.65
C GLU A 18 -12.32 8.61 3.73
N CYS A 19 -12.57 8.48 2.42
CA CYS A 19 -11.56 8.65 1.38
C CYS A 19 -11.43 10.13 1.03
N TYR A 20 -10.33 10.77 1.46
CA TYR A 20 -9.95 12.10 0.96
C TYR A 20 -9.26 11.95 -0.39
N TYR A 21 -10.02 12.16 -1.49
CA TYR A 21 -9.47 12.10 -2.84
C TYR A 21 -8.63 13.34 -3.15
N VAL A 22 -7.37 13.10 -3.45
CA VAL A 22 -6.45 14.09 -3.99
C VAL A 22 -6.20 13.74 -5.45
N ILE A 23 -6.83 14.48 -6.37
CA ILE A 23 -6.85 14.16 -7.81
C ILE A 23 -5.48 14.43 -8.43
N LYS A 24 -4.82 13.38 -8.90
CA LYS A 24 -3.62 13.43 -9.74
C LYS A 24 -4.03 13.31 -11.21
N ILE A 25 -3.66 14.29 -12.03
CA ILE A 25 -3.86 14.22 -13.49
C ILE A 25 -2.57 13.69 -14.11
N GLY A 26 -2.66 12.60 -14.88
CA GLY A 26 -1.52 12.01 -15.60
C GLY A 26 -1.77 12.01 -17.11
N ILE A 27 -0.73 12.27 -17.90
CA ILE A 27 -0.74 12.00 -19.35
C ILE A 27 -0.26 10.57 -19.56
N TYR A 28 -0.99 9.80 -20.37
CA TYR A 28 -0.74 8.39 -20.63
C TYR A 28 -0.35 8.15 -22.09
N GLU A 29 0.76 7.47 -22.32
CA GLU A 29 1.11 6.90 -23.64
C GLU A 29 1.18 5.37 -23.52
N ILE A 30 0.45 4.66 -24.40
CA ILE A 30 0.38 3.19 -24.40
C ILE A 30 1.08 2.68 -25.66
N LYS A 31 2.20 1.96 -25.49
CA LYS A 31 2.87 1.22 -26.58
C LYS A 31 3.14 -0.21 -26.13
N HIS A 32 2.46 -1.18 -26.75
CA HIS A 32 2.78 -2.61 -26.66
C HIS A 32 3.13 -3.13 -25.25
N THR A 33 2.24 -2.89 -24.26
CA THR A 33 2.35 -3.23 -22.81
C THR A 33 3.26 -2.37 -21.93
N ILE A 34 4.05 -1.46 -22.49
CA ILE A 34 4.84 -0.46 -21.73
C ILE A 34 3.99 0.81 -21.55
N ARG A 35 3.98 1.36 -20.33
CA ARG A 35 3.24 2.58 -20.00
C ARG A 35 4.13 3.57 -19.22
N CYS A 36 3.93 4.85 -19.51
CA CYS A 36 4.60 5.97 -18.85
C CYS A 36 3.54 6.91 -18.26
N LEU A 37 3.76 7.38 -17.03
CA LEU A 37 2.90 8.36 -16.34
C LEU A 37 3.69 9.63 -16.05
N VAL A 38 3.15 10.78 -16.46
CA VAL A 38 3.68 12.11 -16.10
C VAL A 38 2.66 12.85 -15.22
N PRO A 39 2.89 12.97 -13.90
CA PRO A 39 1.96 13.66 -13.00
C PRO A 39 1.93 15.17 -13.17
N LEU A 40 0.73 15.76 -13.10
CA LEU A 40 0.53 17.15 -12.72
C LEU A 40 -0.24 17.20 -11.40
N ILE A 41 0.41 17.70 -10.35
CA ILE A 41 -0.11 17.67 -8.97
C ILE A 41 -1.28 18.69 -8.80
N GLY A 42 -1.15 19.93 -9.27
CA GLY A 42 -2.28 20.88 -9.30
C GLY A 42 -2.90 21.15 -7.91
N ALA A 43 -4.23 21.09 -7.79
CA ALA A 43 -4.96 21.31 -6.52
C ALA A 43 -4.47 20.41 -5.38
N ALA A 44 -3.97 19.21 -5.72
CA ALA A 44 -3.33 18.29 -4.82
C ALA A 44 -2.09 18.86 -4.12
N ALA A 45 -1.57 20.03 -4.50
CA ALA A 45 -0.45 20.74 -3.89
C ALA A 45 -0.86 21.75 -2.79
N HIS A 46 -2.16 22.00 -2.58
CA HIS A 46 -2.66 23.04 -1.65
C HIS A 46 -3.23 22.60 -0.29
N LEU A 47 -3.37 21.29 0.00
CA LEU A 47 -3.57 20.79 1.37
C LEU A 47 -2.64 21.50 2.37
N SER A 48 -3.24 22.09 3.40
CA SER A 48 -2.58 22.96 4.38
C SER A 48 -2.53 22.34 5.77
N ASP A 49 -1.62 22.85 6.61
CA ASP A 49 -1.58 22.55 8.04
C ASP A 49 -2.90 22.86 8.75
N GLU A 50 -3.58 23.94 8.35
CA GLU A 50 -4.85 24.33 8.93
C GLU A 50 -5.92 23.26 8.71
N TYR A 51 -6.03 22.73 7.47
CA TYR A 51 -6.94 21.65 7.16
C TYR A 51 -6.63 20.39 7.97
N VAL A 52 -5.35 20.01 8.04
CA VAL A 52 -4.92 18.84 8.83
C VAL A 52 -5.23 19.02 10.32
N ASN A 53 -5.06 20.22 10.86
CA ASN A 53 -5.39 20.50 12.26
C ASN A 53 -6.90 20.43 12.53
N GLN A 54 -7.74 20.89 11.58
CA GLN A 54 -9.19 20.78 11.67
C GLN A 54 -9.66 19.31 11.67
N HIS A 55 -8.95 18.45 10.93
CA HIS A 55 -9.24 17.02 10.78
C HIS A 55 -8.33 16.11 11.63
N ILE A 56 -7.67 16.66 12.66
CA ILE A 56 -6.71 15.90 13.45
C ILE A 56 -7.36 14.71 14.18
N GLN A 57 -8.63 14.84 14.58
CA GLN A 57 -9.33 13.77 15.27
C GLN A 57 -9.60 12.59 14.33
N ASP A 58 -9.95 12.86 13.07
CA ASP A 58 -10.19 11.84 12.04
C ASP A 58 -8.92 11.01 11.83
N ILE A 59 -7.76 11.67 11.76
CA ILE A 59 -6.44 11.01 11.66
C ILE A 59 -6.17 10.12 12.89
N LYS A 60 -6.50 10.58 14.11
CA LYS A 60 -6.25 9.82 15.35
C LYS A 60 -7.17 8.62 15.53
N THR A 61 -8.38 8.66 14.97
CA THR A 61 -9.39 7.60 15.12
C THR A 61 -9.49 6.66 13.93
N ALA A 62 -8.75 6.95 12.85
CA ALA A 62 -8.67 6.08 11.69
C ALA A 62 -8.16 4.69 12.08
N THR A 63 -8.61 3.65 11.36
CA THR A 63 -8.07 2.29 11.54
C THR A 63 -6.77 2.10 10.76
N VAL A 64 -6.68 2.72 9.58
CA VAL A 64 -5.54 2.67 8.67
C VAL A 64 -5.31 4.05 8.07
N LEU A 65 -4.05 4.49 8.04
CA LEU A 65 -3.59 5.61 7.22
C LEU A 65 -2.82 5.03 6.03
N PHE A 66 -3.23 5.34 4.80
CA PHE A 66 -2.51 4.93 3.59
C PHE A 66 -2.12 6.14 2.73
N SER A 67 -0.91 6.17 2.21
CA SER A 67 -0.54 7.12 1.17
C SER A 67 0.51 6.59 0.19
N GLU A 68 0.56 7.18 -0.98
CA GLU A 68 1.67 7.09 -1.93
C GLU A 68 2.79 8.06 -1.55
N VAL A 69 4.04 7.76 -1.88
CA VAL A 69 5.16 8.72 -1.70
C VAL A 69 4.98 9.99 -2.52
N TYR A 70 4.11 10.00 -3.53
CA TYR A 70 3.79 11.23 -4.28
C TYR A 70 3.22 12.34 -3.39
N PHE A 71 2.65 12.00 -2.22
CA PHE A 71 2.18 12.98 -1.26
C PHE A 71 3.31 13.80 -0.62
N LEU A 72 4.56 13.31 -0.67
CA LEU A 72 5.76 14.02 -0.24
C LEU A 72 6.12 15.19 -1.16
N TYR A 73 5.55 15.26 -2.37
CA TYR A 73 5.73 16.41 -3.27
C TYR A 73 4.59 17.42 -3.08
N PRO A 74 4.83 18.68 -2.67
CA PRO A 74 5.99 19.30 -2.01
C PRO A 74 5.86 19.29 -0.46
N ARG A 75 5.23 18.27 0.12
CA ARG A 75 4.73 18.29 1.51
C ARG A 75 5.35 17.26 2.43
N ALA A 76 6.66 17.07 2.32
CA ALA A 76 7.38 16.14 3.18
C ALA A 76 7.09 16.37 4.69
N GLU A 77 7.19 17.62 5.15
CA GLU A 77 6.97 17.94 6.57
C GLU A 77 5.51 17.72 7.03
N LEU A 78 4.52 18.13 6.23
CA LEU A 78 3.12 17.89 6.58
C LEU A 78 2.79 16.40 6.58
N THR A 79 3.29 15.65 5.60
CA THR A 79 3.12 14.19 5.52
C THR A 79 3.73 13.52 6.74
N LYS A 80 4.95 13.90 7.11
CA LYS A 80 5.62 13.42 8.33
C LYS A 80 4.82 13.72 9.58
N LYS A 81 4.25 14.92 9.70
CA LYS A 81 3.37 15.29 10.82
C LYS A 81 2.13 14.40 10.89
N ILE A 82 1.46 14.13 9.77
CA ILE A 82 0.29 13.24 9.69
C ILE A 82 0.67 11.82 10.13
N TYR A 83 1.74 11.26 9.57
CA TYR A 83 2.21 9.91 9.91
C TYR A 83 2.61 9.78 11.37
N LYS A 84 3.29 10.79 11.92
CA LYS A 84 3.64 10.83 13.34
C LYS A 84 2.39 10.79 14.22
N ILE A 85 1.39 11.64 13.94
CA ILE A 85 0.13 11.68 14.70
C ILE A 85 -0.59 10.33 14.64
N ALA A 86 -0.70 9.74 13.44
CA ALA A 86 -1.36 8.45 13.23
C ALA A 86 -0.64 7.33 13.99
N SER A 87 0.68 7.21 13.81
CA SER A 87 1.51 6.19 14.46
C SER A 87 1.46 6.31 15.99
N GLU A 88 1.57 7.52 16.55
CA GLU A 88 1.47 7.76 18.01
C GLU A 88 0.07 7.46 18.57
N SER A 89 -0.96 7.46 17.72
CA SER A 89 -2.35 7.13 18.10
C SER A 89 -2.69 5.64 17.92
N GLY A 90 -1.73 4.82 17.47
CA GLY A 90 -1.93 3.39 17.25
C GLY A 90 -2.65 3.05 15.95
N VAL A 91 -2.71 3.98 14.99
CA VAL A 91 -3.26 3.75 13.65
C VAL A 91 -2.26 2.92 12.84
N ASN A 92 -2.73 1.93 12.09
CA ASN A 92 -1.88 1.19 11.17
C ASN A 92 -1.47 2.09 9.99
N THR A 93 -0.19 2.36 9.85
CA THR A 93 0.33 3.28 8.84
C THR A 93 0.93 2.55 7.64
N CYS A 94 0.54 2.95 6.44
CA CYS A 94 0.84 2.27 5.18
C CYS A 94 1.38 3.25 4.14
N LEU A 95 2.61 3.03 3.66
CA LEU A 95 3.24 3.85 2.62
C LEU A 95 3.60 2.96 1.41
N THR A 96 3.30 3.39 0.19
CA THR A 96 3.79 2.72 -1.04
C THR A 96 4.87 3.53 -1.75
N LEU A 97 5.97 2.87 -2.15
CA LEU A 97 7.13 3.49 -2.81
C LEU A 97 6.82 4.07 -4.20
N SER A 98 5.72 3.63 -4.82
CA SER A 98 5.04 4.22 -6.00
C SER A 98 5.81 4.32 -7.34
N SER A 99 7.11 4.60 -7.36
CA SER A 99 7.98 4.44 -8.53
C SER A 99 9.46 4.57 -8.15
N VAL A 100 10.34 3.97 -8.95
CA VAL A 100 11.81 4.11 -8.86
C VAL A 100 12.26 5.57 -8.84
N ASN A 101 11.61 6.44 -9.63
CA ASN A 101 11.90 7.87 -9.68
C ASN A 101 11.52 8.55 -8.36
N ALA A 102 10.32 8.27 -7.84
CA ALA A 102 9.89 8.84 -6.57
C ALA A 102 10.80 8.39 -5.41
N VAL A 103 11.22 7.12 -5.40
CA VAL A 103 12.19 6.61 -4.43
C VAL A 103 13.52 7.37 -4.49
N SER A 104 13.99 7.68 -5.68
CA SER A 104 15.26 8.38 -5.90
C SER A 104 15.16 9.86 -5.51
N ASP A 105 14.14 10.55 -6.00
CA ASP A 105 13.92 11.98 -5.79
C ASP A 105 13.56 12.33 -4.34
N LYS A 106 12.81 11.44 -3.67
CA LYS A 106 12.27 11.64 -2.32
C LYS A 106 12.93 10.79 -1.26
N PHE A 107 14.11 10.24 -1.54
CA PHE A 107 14.79 9.34 -0.61
C PHE A 107 14.87 9.87 0.83
N ASN A 108 15.35 11.10 1.03
CA ASN A 108 15.46 11.70 2.36
C ASN A 108 14.10 11.95 3.02
N ASP A 109 13.09 12.36 2.23
CA ASP A 109 11.73 12.60 2.73
C ASP A 109 11.07 11.27 3.14
N ILE A 110 11.28 10.20 2.37
CA ILE A 110 10.85 8.83 2.72
C ILE A 110 11.52 8.41 4.04
N LEU A 111 12.84 8.57 4.17
CA LEU A 111 13.55 8.24 5.42
C LEU A 111 13.03 9.01 6.63
N ALA A 112 12.60 10.26 6.45
CA ALA A 112 12.07 11.08 7.53
C ALA A 112 10.68 10.62 8.03
N VAL A 113 9.89 10.00 7.16
CA VAL A 113 8.56 9.44 7.48
C VAL A 113 8.65 7.99 7.94
N LEU A 114 9.63 7.25 7.44
CA LEU A 114 9.81 5.81 7.62
C LEU A 114 9.68 5.31 9.07
N PRO A 115 10.18 6.01 10.12
CA PRO A 115 10.00 5.59 11.52
C PRO A 115 8.54 5.43 11.97
N TYR A 116 7.61 6.09 11.26
CA TYR A 116 6.18 6.08 11.55
C TYR A 116 5.40 5.21 10.56
N VAL A 117 6.06 4.33 9.81
CA VAL A 117 5.45 3.45 8.79
C VAL A 117 5.51 1.99 9.26
N ASP A 118 4.34 1.41 9.49
CA ASP A 118 4.17 0.00 9.85
C ASP A 118 4.22 -0.91 8.62
N PHE A 119 3.59 -0.53 7.52
CA PHE A 119 3.57 -1.30 6.26
C PHE A 119 4.19 -0.49 5.13
N LEU A 120 5.30 -0.97 4.58
CA LEU A 120 5.93 -0.40 3.40
C LEU A 120 5.68 -1.30 2.18
N PHE A 121 4.94 -0.79 1.20
CA PHE A 121 4.64 -1.48 -0.04
C PHE A 121 5.60 -1.04 -1.15
N GLY A 122 5.94 -1.96 -2.04
CA GLY A 122 6.67 -1.64 -3.27
C GLY A 122 6.68 -2.78 -4.27
N HIS A 123 7.05 -2.47 -5.50
CA HIS A 123 7.45 -3.46 -6.50
C HIS A 123 8.95 -3.79 -6.39
N GLU A 124 9.40 -4.91 -6.96
CA GLU A 124 10.80 -5.38 -6.86
C GLU A 124 11.81 -4.28 -7.21
N GLU A 125 11.64 -3.59 -8.35
CA GLU A 125 12.53 -2.51 -8.77
C GLU A 125 12.55 -1.31 -7.79
N GLU A 126 11.41 -1.00 -7.17
CA GLU A 126 11.29 0.12 -6.23
C GLU A 126 11.99 -0.21 -4.90
N VAL A 127 11.81 -1.44 -4.42
CA VAL A 127 12.46 -1.94 -3.19
C VAL A 127 13.96 -2.07 -3.41
N GLU A 128 14.40 -2.58 -4.55
CA GLU A 128 15.82 -2.65 -4.92
C GLU A 128 16.44 -1.26 -5.01
N GLN A 129 15.76 -0.29 -5.64
CA GLN A 129 16.25 1.09 -5.69
C GLN A 129 16.34 1.71 -4.29
N PHE A 130 15.36 1.44 -3.42
CA PHE A 130 15.39 1.95 -2.04
C PHE A 130 16.53 1.33 -1.22
N ALA A 131 16.72 0.02 -1.34
CA ALA A 131 17.82 -0.71 -0.73
C ALA A 131 19.19 -0.19 -1.20
N LYS A 132 19.33 0.08 -2.51
CA LYS A 132 20.52 0.67 -3.10
C LYS A 132 20.82 2.06 -2.52
N ASN A 133 19.80 2.91 -2.36
CA ASN A 133 19.98 4.23 -1.75
C ASN A 133 20.38 4.15 -0.26
N LEU A 134 19.88 3.13 0.44
CA LEU A 134 20.30 2.78 1.80
C LEU A 134 21.68 2.11 1.88
N LYS A 135 22.29 1.77 0.74
CA LYS A 135 23.55 1.00 0.63
C LYS A 135 23.47 -0.36 1.33
N LEU A 136 22.30 -1.01 1.25
CA LEU A 136 22.12 -2.37 1.73
C LEU A 136 22.64 -3.35 0.68
N GLU A 137 23.18 -4.47 1.16
CA GLU A 137 23.67 -5.56 0.31
C GLU A 137 22.84 -6.82 0.57
N GLY A 138 22.71 -7.65 -0.47
CA GLY A 138 21.99 -8.91 -0.42
C GLY A 138 21.00 -9.09 -1.56
N ASP A 139 20.37 -10.25 -1.61
CA ASP A 139 19.21 -10.49 -2.47
C ASP A 139 17.97 -9.71 -1.98
N LEU A 140 16.90 -9.72 -2.78
CA LEU A 140 15.66 -9.00 -2.48
C LEU A 140 15.11 -9.33 -1.08
N ALA A 141 15.11 -10.60 -0.69
CA ALA A 141 14.61 -11.03 0.62
C ALA A 141 15.49 -10.49 1.77
N GLN A 142 16.81 -10.54 1.60
CA GLN A 142 17.79 -10.04 2.57
C GLN A 142 17.70 -8.52 2.76
N VAL A 143 17.59 -7.75 1.67
CA VAL A 143 17.45 -6.28 1.78
C VAL A 143 16.10 -5.89 2.36
N MET A 144 15.03 -6.62 2.04
CA MET A 144 13.72 -6.41 2.66
C MET A 144 13.74 -6.66 4.17
N GLN A 145 14.43 -7.71 4.64
CA GLN A 145 14.62 -7.96 6.08
C GLN A 145 15.37 -6.82 6.77
N GLN A 146 16.44 -6.31 6.14
CA GLN A 146 17.19 -5.16 6.65
C GLN A 146 16.32 -3.89 6.73
N ILE A 147 15.48 -3.62 5.73
CA ILE A 147 14.50 -2.50 5.75
C ILE A 147 13.45 -2.72 6.85
N ALA A 148 13.03 -3.97 7.08
CA ALA A 148 12.06 -4.36 8.10
C ALA A 148 12.63 -4.44 9.52
N ALA A 149 13.94 -4.23 9.72
CA ALA A 149 14.59 -4.36 11.02
C ALA A 149 14.17 -3.29 12.05
N TYR A 150 13.56 -2.18 11.60
CA TYR A 150 12.97 -1.16 12.45
C TYR A 150 11.70 -1.70 13.11
N GLU A 151 11.63 -1.65 14.46
CA GLU A 151 10.99 -2.65 15.34
C GLU A 151 9.55 -3.14 15.04
N LYS A 152 8.77 -2.46 14.21
CA LYS A 152 7.39 -2.83 13.87
C LYS A 152 7.10 -2.99 12.37
N ARG A 153 8.09 -2.73 11.50
CA ARG A 153 7.85 -2.64 10.06
C ARG A 153 7.66 -4.00 9.39
N VAL A 154 6.68 -4.04 8.51
CA VAL A 154 6.45 -5.09 7.51
C VAL A 154 6.70 -4.49 6.14
N VAL A 155 7.58 -5.12 5.35
CA VAL A 155 7.85 -4.73 3.96
C VAL A 155 7.16 -5.73 3.05
N VAL A 156 6.26 -5.25 2.19
CA VAL A 156 5.48 -6.07 1.25
C VAL A 156 5.95 -5.76 -0.17
N CYS A 157 6.55 -6.74 -0.83
CA CYS A 157 7.11 -6.61 -2.17
C CYS A 157 6.34 -7.46 -3.18
N THR A 158 5.74 -6.81 -4.17
CA THR A 158 5.11 -7.48 -5.32
C THR A 158 6.13 -7.72 -6.43
N GLN A 159 5.97 -8.80 -7.19
CA GLN A 159 6.93 -9.22 -8.22
C GLN A 159 6.24 -9.64 -9.53
N GLY A 160 5.15 -8.95 -9.88
CA GLY A 160 4.32 -9.28 -11.04
C GLY A 160 3.75 -10.70 -10.94
N LYS A 161 4.25 -11.61 -11.79
CA LYS A 161 3.86 -13.02 -11.80
C LYS A 161 4.59 -13.91 -10.78
N LYS A 162 5.69 -13.44 -10.19
CA LYS A 162 6.40 -14.18 -9.15
C LYS A 162 5.69 -13.99 -7.80
N PRO A 163 5.97 -14.83 -6.79
CA PRO A 163 5.35 -14.72 -5.47
C PRO A 163 5.53 -13.34 -4.83
N THR A 164 4.54 -12.90 -4.06
CA THR A 164 4.68 -11.72 -3.19
C THR A 164 5.56 -12.10 -2.01
N LEU A 165 6.55 -11.25 -1.69
CA LEU A 165 7.39 -11.41 -0.52
C LEU A 165 6.90 -10.47 0.58
N ILE A 166 6.94 -10.94 1.82
CA ILE A 166 6.64 -10.14 3.00
C ILE A 166 7.79 -10.33 3.98
N ALA A 167 8.53 -9.27 4.30
CA ALA A 167 9.60 -9.32 5.27
C ALA A 167 9.19 -8.65 6.58
N LYS A 168 9.53 -9.29 7.69
CA LYS A 168 9.37 -8.76 9.05
C LYS A 168 10.60 -9.14 9.85
N LYS A 169 11.44 -8.17 10.22
CA LYS A 169 12.67 -8.34 11.02
C LYS A 169 13.53 -9.57 10.64
N ASN A 170 13.19 -10.75 11.16
CA ASN A 170 13.93 -12.01 10.97
C ASN A 170 13.18 -13.08 10.16
N GLU A 171 12.05 -12.73 9.54
CA GLU A 171 11.18 -13.64 8.79
C GLU A 171 10.92 -13.08 7.39
N VAL A 172 10.89 -13.96 6.40
CA VAL A 172 10.37 -13.68 5.05
C VAL A 172 9.31 -14.72 4.73
N ILE A 173 8.13 -14.23 4.39
CA ILE A 173 6.98 -15.02 3.98
C ILE A 173 6.84 -14.90 2.47
N THR A 174 6.67 -16.04 1.80
CA THR A 174 6.44 -16.11 0.35
C THR A 174 4.97 -16.48 0.12
N VAL A 175 4.26 -15.68 -0.67
CA VAL A 175 2.85 -15.89 -1.00
C VAL A 175 2.69 -15.99 -2.50
N GLU A 176 2.35 -17.19 -2.96
CA GLU A 176 2.14 -17.48 -4.38
C GLU A 176 1.05 -16.59 -4.99
N VAL A 177 1.26 -16.22 -6.26
CA VAL A 177 0.30 -15.44 -7.04
C VAL A 177 -0.44 -16.40 -7.97
N GLN A 178 -1.78 -16.31 -8.01
CA GLN A 178 -2.55 -17.04 -9.01
C GLN A 178 -2.29 -16.44 -10.39
N LEU A 179 -1.77 -17.25 -11.31
CA LEU A 179 -1.47 -16.80 -12.66
C LEU A 179 -2.76 -16.52 -13.44
N VAL A 180 -2.83 -15.34 -14.05
CA VAL A 180 -3.87 -14.96 -15.01
C VAL A 180 -3.39 -15.34 -16.41
N ASP A 181 -4.30 -15.91 -17.21
CA ASP A 181 -4.05 -16.18 -18.62
C ASP A 181 -3.69 -14.87 -19.34
N VAL A 182 -2.56 -14.86 -20.06
CA VAL A 182 -2.05 -13.67 -20.77
C VAL A 182 -3.07 -13.12 -21.75
N SER A 183 -3.90 -13.97 -22.37
CA SER A 183 -4.97 -13.54 -23.28
C SER A 183 -6.07 -12.72 -22.61
N LYS A 184 -6.20 -12.80 -21.28
CA LYS A 184 -7.15 -12.01 -20.48
C LYS A 184 -6.55 -10.72 -19.95
N ILE A 185 -5.25 -10.53 -20.04
CA ILE A 185 -4.58 -9.32 -19.53
C ILE A 185 -4.82 -8.18 -20.51
N VAL A 186 -5.63 -7.20 -20.08
CA VAL A 186 -5.96 -6.00 -20.84
C VAL A 186 -4.97 -4.87 -20.52
N GLY A 187 -4.49 -4.80 -19.28
CA GLY A 187 -3.48 -3.82 -18.88
C GLY A 187 -2.97 -4.05 -17.47
N THR A 188 -1.73 -3.68 -17.19
CA THR A 188 -1.10 -3.84 -15.86
C THR A 188 -1.19 -2.60 -14.98
N ASN A 189 -1.81 -1.51 -15.47
CA ASN A 189 -1.97 -0.30 -14.68
C ASN A 189 -2.81 -0.56 -13.43
N SER A 190 -2.45 0.15 -12.36
CA SER A 190 -3.20 0.12 -11.10
C SER A 190 -3.21 -1.25 -10.43
N ALA A 191 -2.42 -2.22 -10.91
CA ALA A 191 -2.26 -3.52 -10.27
C ALA A 191 -1.66 -3.35 -8.85
N GLY A 192 -0.67 -2.47 -8.70
CA GLY A 192 -0.08 -2.13 -7.40
C GLY A 192 -1.09 -1.46 -6.45
N ASP A 193 -1.86 -0.50 -6.94
CA ASP A 193 -2.89 0.18 -6.13
C ASP A 193 -4.00 -0.79 -5.72
N SER A 194 -4.43 -1.65 -6.64
CA SER A 194 -5.42 -2.70 -6.39
C SER A 194 -4.90 -3.73 -5.39
N PHE A 195 -3.62 -4.09 -5.48
CA PHE A 195 -2.96 -4.92 -4.50
C PHE A 195 -3.01 -4.28 -3.11
N CYS A 196 -2.59 -3.02 -2.98
CA CYS A 196 -2.62 -2.30 -1.70
C CYS A 196 -4.04 -2.23 -1.13
N GLY A 197 -5.04 -1.92 -1.97
CA GLY A 197 -6.45 -1.89 -1.57
C GLY A 197 -6.96 -3.23 -1.07
N GLY A 198 -6.68 -4.32 -1.78
CA GLY A 198 -7.05 -5.68 -1.36
C GLY A 198 -6.36 -6.10 -0.07
N PHE A 199 -5.06 -5.82 0.06
CA PHE A 199 -4.29 -6.10 1.26
C PHE A 199 -4.85 -5.37 2.49
N ILE A 200 -5.10 -4.07 2.37
CA ILE A 200 -5.63 -3.23 3.44
C ILE A 200 -7.05 -3.65 3.81
N ALA A 201 -7.89 -3.99 2.82
CA ALA A 201 -9.25 -4.47 3.08
C ALA A 201 -9.27 -5.74 3.94
N GLU A 202 -8.35 -6.67 3.71
CA GLU A 202 -8.24 -7.88 4.55
C GLU A 202 -7.55 -7.57 5.89
N LEU A 203 -6.60 -6.63 5.93
CA LEU A 203 -5.97 -6.17 7.18
C LEU A 203 -7.00 -5.61 8.17
N LEU A 204 -8.04 -4.94 7.69
CA LEU A 204 -9.16 -4.47 8.51
C LEU A 204 -9.95 -5.62 9.19
N ASN A 205 -9.88 -6.84 8.65
CA ASN A 205 -10.48 -8.04 9.24
C ASN A 205 -9.53 -8.80 10.19
N GLY A 206 -8.24 -8.42 10.24
CA GLY A 206 -7.24 -8.99 11.14
C GLY A 206 -5.82 -9.02 10.55
N PRO A 207 -4.79 -9.26 11.38
CA PRO A 207 -3.38 -9.11 11.00
C PRO A 207 -2.75 -10.35 10.32
N ASP A 208 -3.55 -11.18 9.63
CA ASP A 208 -3.04 -12.38 8.94
C ASP A 208 -2.39 -11.99 7.61
N LEU A 209 -1.08 -11.78 7.63
CA LEU A 209 -0.31 -11.27 6.48
C LEU A 209 -0.43 -12.16 5.23
N ILE A 210 -0.58 -13.47 5.39
CA ILE A 210 -0.76 -14.39 4.26
C ILE A 210 -2.12 -14.14 3.61
N LYS A 211 -3.19 -14.02 4.41
CA LYS A 211 -4.51 -13.65 3.89
C LYS A 211 -4.49 -12.26 3.26
N CYS A 212 -3.81 -11.29 3.85
CA CYS A 212 -3.68 -9.95 3.28
C CYS A 212 -2.94 -9.95 1.93
N ALA A 213 -1.87 -10.73 1.78
CA ALA A 213 -1.14 -10.79 0.52
C ALA A 213 -1.90 -11.57 -0.56
N LYS A 214 -2.54 -12.69 -0.20
CA LYS A 214 -3.57 -13.30 -1.06
C LYS A 214 -4.59 -12.24 -1.45
N ALA A 215 -4.91 -11.36 -0.48
CA ALA A 215 -5.92 -10.36 -0.66
C ALA A 215 -5.62 -9.35 -1.76
N GLY A 216 -4.42 -8.80 -1.68
CA GLY A 216 -3.89 -7.92 -2.71
C GLY A 216 -3.72 -8.64 -4.06
N ASN A 217 -3.17 -9.87 -4.05
CA ASN A 217 -2.85 -10.60 -5.28
C ASN A 217 -4.10 -10.83 -6.15
N TYR A 218 -5.20 -11.26 -5.54
CA TYR A 218 -6.44 -11.44 -6.27
C TYR A 218 -7.04 -10.12 -6.74
N SER A 219 -7.05 -9.08 -5.90
CA SER A 219 -7.54 -7.76 -6.30
C SER A 219 -6.78 -7.25 -7.55
N ALA A 220 -5.45 -7.34 -7.54
CA ALA A 220 -4.62 -7.04 -8.70
C ALA A 220 -4.97 -7.91 -9.91
N SER A 221 -5.17 -9.22 -9.71
CA SER A 221 -5.54 -10.16 -10.78
C SER A 221 -6.86 -9.78 -11.47
N GLN A 222 -7.83 -9.24 -10.73
CA GLN A 222 -9.10 -8.78 -11.30
C GLN A 222 -8.91 -7.48 -12.09
N THR A 223 -8.18 -6.52 -11.53
CA THR A 223 -7.94 -5.22 -12.18
C THR A 223 -7.22 -5.38 -13.52
N ILE A 224 -6.20 -6.26 -13.61
CA ILE A 224 -5.42 -6.37 -14.85
C ILE A 224 -6.20 -6.94 -16.05
N GLN A 225 -7.39 -7.49 -15.80
CA GLN A 225 -8.30 -8.03 -16.81
C GLN A 225 -9.28 -6.98 -17.35
N HIS A 226 -9.17 -5.73 -16.91
CA HIS A 226 -10.03 -4.62 -17.32
C HIS A 226 -9.21 -3.41 -17.78
N GLU A 227 -9.85 -2.51 -18.53
CA GLU A 227 -9.22 -1.22 -18.85
C GLU A 227 -9.23 -0.29 -17.63
N GLY A 228 -8.07 0.31 -17.35
CA GLY A 228 -7.90 1.25 -16.24
C GLY A 228 -8.11 0.62 -14.86
N SER A 229 -8.42 1.45 -13.86
CA SER A 229 -8.69 1.03 -12.47
C SER A 229 -10.15 0.55 -12.28
N THR A 230 -10.69 -0.22 -13.23
CA THR A 230 -12.10 -0.64 -13.15
C THR A 230 -12.26 -1.83 -12.22
N ILE A 231 -13.07 -1.67 -11.17
CA ILE A 231 -13.43 -2.76 -10.25
C ILE A 231 -14.70 -3.46 -10.80
N PRO A 232 -14.79 -4.81 -10.73
CA PRO A 232 -16.01 -5.52 -11.08
C PRO A 232 -17.23 -4.99 -10.30
N LYS A 233 -18.41 -4.97 -10.93
CA LYS A 233 -19.66 -4.51 -10.27
C LYS A 233 -20.19 -5.45 -9.18
N TYR A 234 -19.54 -6.58 -8.96
CA TYR A 234 -19.92 -7.58 -7.98
C TYR A 234 -18.78 -7.79 -6.99
N VAL A 235 -19.12 -8.13 -5.74
CA VAL A 235 -18.12 -8.59 -4.78
C VAL A 235 -17.68 -9.97 -5.23
N PRO A 236 -16.42 -10.17 -5.62
CA PRO A 236 -16.01 -11.47 -6.09
C PRO A 236 -16.02 -12.48 -4.93
N GLU A 237 -16.35 -13.74 -5.20
CA GLU A 237 -16.26 -14.79 -4.18
C GLU A 237 -14.79 -14.90 -3.71
N LYS A 238 -14.56 -14.86 -2.39
CA LYS A 238 -13.24 -15.06 -1.76
C LYS A 238 -12.70 -16.46 -2.08
N SER A 239 -12.19 -16.66 -3.29
CA SER A 239 -11.79 -17.95 -3.88
C SER A 239 -10.27 -18.18 -3.83
N TRP A 240 -9.59 -17.48 -2.91
CA TRP A 240 -8.13 -17.42 -2.71
C TRP A 240 -7.60 -18.17 -1.48
#